data_AF-A0A5J5VE99-F1
#
_entry.id   AF-A0A5J5VE99-F1
#
_cell.length_a   1.000
_cell.length_b   1.000
_cell.length_c   1.000
_cell.angle_alpha   90.00
_cell.angle_beta   90.00
_cell.angle_gamma   90.00
#
_symmetry.space_group_name_H-M   'P 1'
#
loop_
_entity.id
_entity.type
_entity.pdbx_description
1 polymer ?
#
loop_
_entity_poly.entity_id
_entity_poly.type
_entity_poly.pdbx_seq_one_letter_code
_entity_poly.pdbx_strand_id
1 'polypeptide(L)'
;MLYVAFATFIGLILCLFWNIIAVSTASIKGSGVRIWFLAVIYFIIGVPGAYLLWYRPLYRACRKDSAFKFGWFFMFYVIHIGFCIYGSVAPPIIYDGLSFSGFVSALRTMSDNALVGIFYFVGFGLFCVESLLSIWVIQRVYRYFRGSGKTAEAKRNAARGGAMAAPEISL
;
A
#
# COMPACT_ATOMS: atom_id res chain seq x y z
N MET A 1 -1.03 14.62 -4.30
CA MET A 1 -0.97 13.75 -3.10
C MET A 1 -2.10 12.74 -3.13
N LEU A 2 -3.36 13.20 -3.10
CA LEU A 2 -4.55 12.35 -3.12
C LEU A 2 -4.69 11.46 -4.37
N TYR A 3 -4.48 12.00 -5.56
CA TYR A 3 -4.51 11.21 -6.81
C TYR A 3 -3.50 10.07 -6.83
N VAL A 4 -2.32 10.26 -6.22
CA VAL A 4 -1.27 9.25 -6.21
C VAL A 4 -1.60 8.13 -5.23
N ALA A 5 -2.12 8.47 -4.05
CA ALA A 5 -2.58 7.47 -3.09
C ALA A 5 -3.83 6.72 -3.60
N PHE A 6 -4.67 7.38 -4.39
CA PHE A 6 -5.76 6.73 -5.11
C PHE A 6 -5.21 5.75 -6.17
N ALA A 7 -4.14 6.12 -6.88
CA ALA A 7 -3.51 5.23 -7.85
C ALA A 7 -2.99 3.93 -7.23
N THR A 8 -2.32 3.97 -6.06
CA THR A 8 -1.91 2.75 -5.33
C THR A 8 -3.10 1.96 -4.78
N PHE A 9 -4.22 2.63 -4.47
CA PHE A 9 -5.43 1.93 -4.02
C PHE A 9 -6.05 1.12 -5.16
N ILE A 10 -6.19 1.74 -6.35
CA ILE A 10 -6.66 1.06 -7.55
C ILE A 10 -5.65 -0.01 -7.99
N GLY A 11 -4.35 0.28 -7.89
CA GLY A 11 -3.30 -0.68 -8.20
C GLY A 11 -3.36 -1.92 -7.32
N LEU A 12 -3.60 -1.78 -6.01
CA LEU A 12 -3.88 -2.92 -5.12
C LEU A 12 -5.11 -3.73 -5.56
N ILE A 13 -6.21 -3.08 -5.91
CA ILE A 13 -7.42 -3.77 -6.40
C ILE A 13 -7.09 -4.57 -7.66
N LEU A 14 -6.36 -3.98 -8.60
CA LEU A 14 -5.92 -4.63 -9.84
C LEU A 14 -5.01 -5.84 -9.53
N CYS A 15 -4.05 -5.69 -8.62
CA CYS A 15 -3.16 -6.79 -8.20
C CYS A 15 -3.96 -7.96 -7.62
N LEU A 16 -4.87 -7.69 -6.67
CA LEU A 16 -5.65 -8.73 -6.00
C LEU A 16 -6.69 -9.36 -6.92
N PHE A 17 -7.29 -8.58 -7.83
CA PHE A 17 -8.21 -9.09 -8.83
C PHE A 17 -7.49 -10.02 -9.81
N TRP A 18 -6.34 -9.59 -10.34
CA TRP A 18 -5.51 -10.44 -11.19
C TRP A 18 -5.03 -11.68 -10.45
N ASN A 19 -4.71 -11.56 -9.16
CA ASN A 19 -4.33 -12.70 -8.33
C ASN A 19 -5.43 -13.76 -8.27
N ILE A 20 -6.70 -13.37 -8.12
CA ILE A 20 -7.82 -14.32 -8.18
C ILE A 20 -7.87 -15.02 -9.54
N ILE A 21 -7.71 -14.29 -10.65
CA ILE A 21 -7.71 -14.88 -12.00
C ILE A 21 -6.57 -15.90 -12.14
N ALA A 22 -5.35 -15.51 -11.79
CA ALA A 22 -4.18 -16.38 -11.86
C ALA A 22 -4.38 -17.65 -11.01
N VAL A 23 -4.77 -17.49 -9.75
CA VAL A 23 -4.99 -18.63 -8.84
C VAL A 23 -6.17 -19.49 -9.28
N SER A 24 -7.20 -18.93 -9.93
CA SER A 24 -8.30 -19.71 -10.52
C SER A 24 -7.78 -20.67 -11.59
N THR A 25 -6.85 -20.23 -12.45
CA THR A 25 -6.24 -21.08 -13.47
C THR A 25 -5.43 -22.23 -12.87
N ALA A 26 -4.70 -21.98 -11.78
CA ALA A 26 -3.98 -23.01 -11.03
C ALA A 26 -4.93 -23.98 -10.32
N SER A 27 -6.00 -23.47 -9.69
CA SER A 27 -6.99 -24.29 -8.99
C SER A 27 -7.71 -25.26 -9.94
N ILE A 28 -8.08 -24.80 -11.14
CA ILE A 28 -8.73 -25.65 -12.17
C ILE A 28 -7.75 -26.73 -12.68
N LYS A 29 -6.45 -26.44 -12.67
CA LYS A 29 -5.38 -27.38 -13.06
C LYS A 29 -4.97 -28.37 -11.97
N GLY A 30 -5.66 -28.38 -10.82
CA GLY A 30 -5.47 -29.38 -9.77
C GLY A 30 -4.64 -28.92 -8.57
N SER A 31 -4.22 -27.65 -8.50
CA SER A 31 -3.47 -27.10 -7.35
C SER A 31 -4.32 -26.93 -6.08
N GLY A 32 -5.62 -27.23 -6.15
CA GLY A 32 -6.55 -27.33 -5.02
C GLY A 32 -7.37 -26.06 -4.75
N VAL A 33 -8.61 -26.24 -4.28
CA VAL A 33 -9.54 -25.11 -4.04
C VAL A 33 -9.11 -24.19 -2.87
N ARG A 34 -8.25 -24.68 -1.97
CA ARG A 34 -7.80 -23.94 -0.78
C ARG A 34 -7.01 -22.69 -1.14
N ILE A 35 -6.13 -22.77 -2.14
CA ILE A 35 -5.34 -21.61 -2.61
C ILE A 35 -6.24 -20.52 -3.20
N TRP A 36 -7.33 -20.94 -3.87
CA TRP A 36 -8.32 -20.04 -4.45
C TRP A 36 -9.13 -19.30 -3.38
N PHE A 37 -9.58 -20.01 -2.34
CA PHE A 37 -10.26 -19.35 -1.22
C PHE A 37 -9.39 -18.29 -0.55
N LEU A 38 -8.09 -18.55 -0.36
CA LEU A 38 -7.18 -17.53 0.17
C LEU A 38 -7.05 -16.31 -0.74
N ALA A 39 -6.94 -16.49 -2.05
CA ALA A 39 -6.89 -15.38 -3.00
C ALA A 39 -8.14 -14.49 -2.90
N VAL A 40 -9.32 -15.10 -2.75
CA VAL A 40 -10.58 -14.39 -2.53
C VAL A 40 -10.61 -13.66 -1.19
N ILE A 41 -10.14 -14.30 -0.11
CA ILE A 41 -10.03 -13.68 1.22
C ILE A 41 -9.11 -12.45 1.17
N TYR A 42 -7.97 -12.54 0.48
CA TYR A 42 -7.06 -11.40 0.31
C TYR A 42 -7.74 -10.24 -0.40
N PHE A 43 -8.59 -10.49 -1.39
CA PHE A 43 -9.36 -9.44 -2.06
C PHE A 43 -10.42 -8.83 -1.14
N ILE A 44 -11.25 -9.67 -0.50
CA ILE A 44 -12.37 -9.22 0.35
C ILE A 44 -11.88 -8.47 1.59
N ILE A 45 -10.73 -8.82 2.17
CA ILE A 45 -10.19 -8.14 3.34
C ILE A 45 -9.25 -7.01 2.93
N GLY A 46 -8.39 -7.26 1.94
CA GLY A 46 -7.34 -6.33 1.51
C GLY A 46 -7.89 -5.03 0.96
N VAL A 47 -8.94 -5.08 0.13
CA VAL A 47 -9.54 -3.88 -0.48
C VAL A 47 -10.21 -2.96 0.56
N PRO A 48 -11.18 -3.42 1.38
CA PRO A 48 -11.77 -2.57 2.40
C PRO A 48 -10.77 -2.20 3.50
N GLY A 49 -9.84 -3.11 3.85
CA GLY A 49 -8.76 -2.82 4.79
C GLY A 49 -7.90 -1.66 4.32
N ALA A 50 -7.43 -1.67 3.07
CA ALA A 50 -6.66 -0.58 2.49
C ALA A 50 -7.43 0.75 2.46
N TYR A 51 -8.71 0.70 2.11
CA TYR A 51 -9.57 1.88 2.09
C TYR A 51 -9.69 2.53 3.48
N LEU A 52 -9.97 1.72 4.50
CA LEU A 52 -10.22 2.20 5.85
C LEU A 52 -8.93 2.59 6.59
N LEU A 53 -7.85 1.84 6.40
CA LEU A 53 -6.64 1.96 7.21
C LEU A 53 -5.69 3.05 6.73
N TRP A 54 -5.58 3.28 5.42
CA TRP A 54 -4.63 4.29 4.91
C TRP A 54 -5.25 5.28 3.91
N TYR A 55 -6.13 4.88 3.00
CA TYR A 55 -6.69 5.81 2.01
C TYR A 55 -7.57 6.89 2.67
N ARG A 56 -8.57 6.48 3.47
CA ARG A 56 -9.49 7.39 4.15
C ARG A 56 -8.79 8.27 5.21
N PRO A 57 -7.86 7.75 6.04
CA PRO A 57 -7.08 8.58 6.95
C PRO A 57 -6.22 9.62 6.23
N LEU A 58 -5.58 9.27 5.11
CA LEU A 58 -4.80 10.21 4.31
C LEU A 58 -5.68 11.32 3.71
N TYR A 59 -6.82 10.95 3.12
CA TYR A 59 -7.79 11.93 2.61
C TYR A 59 -8.18 12.95 3.69
N ARG A 60 -8.48 12.45 4.90
CA ARG A 60 -8.83 13.29 6.05
C ARG A 60 -7.65 14.10 6.58
N ALA A 61 -6.43 13.58 6.50
CA ALA A 61 -5.22 14.26 6.94
C ALA A 61 -4.94 15.47 6.05
N CYS A 62 -5.00 15.32 4.72
CA CYS A 62 -4.82 16.42 3.77
C CYS A 62 -5.89 17.51 3.89
N ARG A 63 -7.12 17.17 4.30
CA ARG A 63 -8.23 18.14 4.45
C ARG A 63 -8.23 18.89 5.79
N LYS A 64 -7.73 18.28 6.87
CA LYS A 64 -7.80 18.84 8.24
C LYS A 64 -6.42 19.15 8.85
N ASP A 65 -5.34 19.02 8.08
CA ASP A 65 -3.93 19.20 8.49
C ASP A 65 -3.58 18.53 9.83
N SER A 66 -4.11 17.31 10.04
CA SER A 66 -3.98 16.60 11.31
C SER A 66 -2.76 15.68 11.29
N ALA A 67 -1.74 16.02 12.09
CA ALA A 67 -0.51 15.23 12.21
C ALA A 67 -0.74 13.79 12.69
N PHE A 68 -1.69 13.59 13.61
CA PHE A 68 -2.05 12.24 14.09
C PHE A 68 -2.56 11.34 12.96
N LYS A 69 -3.36 11.86 12.04
CA LYS A 69 -3.85 11.09 10.88
C LYS A 69 -2.77 10.79 9.85
N PHE A 70 -1.77 11.67 9.72
CA PHE A 70 -0.56 11.37 8.94
C PHE A 70 0.23 10.21 9.57
N GLY A 71 0.41 10.20 10.90
CA GLY A 71 1.04 9.09 11.61
C GLY A 71 0.33 7.75 11.39
N TRP A 72 -1.01 7.75 11.52
CA TRP A 72 -1.83 6.57 11.24
C TRP A 72 -1.66 6.06 9.80
N PHE A 73 -1.65 6.98 8.82
CA PHE A 73 -1.35 6.64 7.43
C PHE A 73 0.00 5.94 7.30
N PHE A 74 1.10 6.53 7.81
CA PHE A 74 2.43 5.94 7.65
C PHE A 74 2.53 4.52 8.24
N MET A 75 1.97 4.30 9.43
CA MET A 75 1.99 2.99 10.09
C MET A 75 1.35 1.89 9.24
N PHE A 76 0.12 2.11 8.75
CA PHE A 76 -0.58 1.11 7.93
C PHE A 76 -0.06 1.04 6.49
N TYR A 77 0.49 2.14 5.97
CA TYR A 77 1.01 2.16 4.62
C TYR A 77 2.34 1.39 4.50
N VAL A 78 3.17 1.34 5.55
CA VAL A 78 4.33 0.43 5.59
C VAL A 78 3.89 -1.03 5.61
N ILE A 79 2.82 -1.38 6.33
CA ILE A 79 2.23 -2.73 6.30
C ILE A 79 1.74 -3.07 4.90
N HIS A 80 1.09 -2.13 4.21
CA HIS A 80 0.67 -2.30 2.81
C HIS A 80 1.86 -2.54 1.87
N ILE A 81 2.94 -1.76 1.99
CA ILE A 81 4.18 -2.00 1.21
C ILE A 81 4.73 -3.39 1.50
N GLY A 82 4.81 -3.79 2.77
CA GLY A 82 5.26 -5.13 3.16
C GLY A 82 4.38 -6.24 2.56
N PHE A 83 3.06 -6.05 2.56
CA PHE A 83 2.11 -6.96 1.93
C PHE A 83 2.33 -7.07 0.41
N CYS A 84 2.55 -5.96 -0.30
CA CYS A 84 2.80 -5.98 -1.74
C CYS A 84 4.13 -6.67 -2.08
N ILE A 85 5.19 -6.43 -1.28
CA ILE A 85 6.48 -7.13 -1.42
C ILE A 85 6.29 -8.62 -1.16
N TYR A 86 5.57 -9.00 -0.10
CA TYR A 86 5.24 -10.39 0.19
C TYR A 86 4.49 -11.04 -0.98
N GLY A 87 3.50 -10.35 -1.55
CA GLY A 87 2.77 -10.79 -2.74
C GLY A 87 3.65 -10.94 -3.98
N SER A 88 4.62 -10.04 -4.19
CA SER A 88 5.57 -10.13 -5.30
C SER A 88 6.54 -11.31 -5.17
N VAL A 89 6.99 -11.64 -3.95
CA VAL A 89 7.92 -12.76 -3.76
C VAL A 89 7.15 -14.08 -3.73
N ALA A 90 5.99 -14.08 -3.06
CA ALA A 90 5.19 -15.25 -2.72
C ALA A 90 6.04 -16.38 -2.08
N PRO A 91 6.69 -16.12 -0.92
CA PRO A 91 7.52 -17.12 -0.28
C PRO A 91 6.68 -18.36 0.08
N PRO A 92 7.25 -19.58 -0.03
CA PRO A 92 6.49 -20.84 0.07
C PRO A 92 6.18 -21.23 1.53
N ILE A 93 5.61 -20.30 2.29
CA ILE A 93 5.28 -20.47 3.71
C ILE A 93 3.85 -21.02 3.86
N ILE A 94 2.92 -20.49 3.07
CA ILE A 94 1.49 -20.86 3.11
C ILE A 94 1.14 -21.50 1.77
N TYR A 95 0.72 -22.77 1.78
CA TYR A 95 0.36 -23.57 0.59
C TYR A 95 1.33 -23.36 -0.58
N ASP A 96 2.62 -23.54 -0.30
CA ASP A 96 3.68 -23.45 -1.31
C ASP A 96 3.87 -22.07 -1.98
N GLY A 97 3.19 -21.04 -1.49
CA GLY A 97 3.16 -19.69 -2.07
C GLY A 97 2.10 -19.53 -3.17
N LEU A 98 1.42 -20.61 -3.56
CA LEU A 98 0.54 -20.64 -4.74
C LEU A 98 -0.72 -19.76 -4.60
N SER A 99 -1.06 -19.30 -3.39
CA SER A 99 -2.15 -18.35 -3.16
C SER A 99 -1.83 -16.92 -3.61
N PHE A 100 -0.55 -16.64 -3.89
CA PHE A 100 -0.09 -15.40 -4.51
C PHE A 100 0.60 -15.67 -5.84
N SER A 101 0.31 -14.82 -6.82
CA SER A 101 0.95 -14.76 -8.13
C SER A 101 2.31 -14.06 -8.08
N GLY A 102 3.16 -14.45 -7.12
CA GLY A 102 4.52 -13.91 -6.97
C GLY A 102 5.56 -14.72 -7.74
N PHE A 103 6.80 -14.24 -7.71
CA PHE A 103 7.94 -14.78 -8.45
C PHE A 103 8.17 -16.28 -8.20
N VAL A 104 8.20 -16.70 -6.93
CA VAL A 104 8.44 -18.11 -6.58
C VAL A 104 7.32 -19.00 -7.12
N SER A 105 6.07 -18.59 -6.95
CA SER A 105 4.91 -19.30 -7.46
C SER A 105 4.85 -19.34 -8.99
N ALA A 106 5.26 -18.26 -9.65
CA ALA A 106 5.37 -18.20 -11.11
C ALA A 106 6.37 -19.22 -11.64
N LEU A 107 7.57 -19.28 -11.05
CA LEU A 107 8.60 -20.26 -11.43
C LEU A 107 8.13 -21.70 -11.25
N ARG A 108 7.51 -22.01 -10.10
CA ARG A 108 7.01 -23.36 -9.80
C ARG A 108 5.91 -23.77 -10.77
N THR A 109 5.01 -22.86 -11.09
CA THR A 109 3.87 -23.20 -11.95
C THR A 109 4.28 -23.23 -13.43
N MET A 110 5.37 -22.55 -13.81
CA MET A 110 5.93 -22.58 -15.16
C MET A 110 6.47 -23.96 -15.54
N SER A 111 7.01 -24.73 -14.59
CA SER A 111 7.47 -26.10 -14.86
C SER A 111 6.31 -27.07 -15.12
N ASP A 112 5.15 -26.81 -14.53
CA ASP A 112 3.99 -27.70 -14.62
C ASP A 112 3.10 -27.34 -15.82
N ASN A 113 2.75 -26.06 -15.95
CA ASN A 113 1.89 -25.54 -17.02
C ASN A 113 2.34 -24.12 -17.39
N ALA A 114 2.99 -23.97 -18.55
CA ALA A 114 3.47 -22.69 -19.05
C ALA A 114 2.39 -21.59 -19.06
N LEU A 115 1.15 -21.92 -19.43
CA LEU A 115 0.04 -20.97 -19.41
C LEU A 115 -0.22 -20.40 -18.01
N VAL A 116 -0.31 -21.25 -16.99
CA VAL A 116 -0.56 -20.81 -15.61
C VAL A 116 0.65 -20.02 -15.09
N GLY A 117 1.87 -20.46 -15.40
CA GLY A 117 3.09 -19.71 -15.12
C GLY A 117 3.07 -18.28 -15.68
N ILE A 118 2.65 -18.09 -16.93
CA ILE A 118 2.52 -16.75 -17.55
C ILE A 118 1.53 -15.87 -16.77
N PHE A 119 0.37 -16.39 -16.39
CA PHE A 119 -0.61 -15.64 -15.59
C PHE A 119 -0.03 -15.20 -14.24
N TYR A 120 0.75 -16.08 -13.60
CA TYR A 120 1.45 -15.77 -12.36
C TYR A 120 2.55 -14.71 -12.56
N PHE A 121 3.31 -14.76 -13.66
CA PHE A 121 4.31 -13.73 -13.98
C PHE A 121 3.70 -12.34 -14.20
N VAL A 122 2.51 -12.26 -14.81
CA VAL A 122 1.80 -10.98 -14.93
C VAL A 122 1.41 -10.45 -13.55
N GLY A 123 0.91 -11.31 -12.66
CA GLY A 123 0.63 -10.95 -11.27
C GLY A 123 1.87 -10.45 -10.53
N PHE A 124 3.00 -11.12 -10.72
CA PHE A 124 4.28 -10.72 -10.13
C PHE A 124 4.68 -9.31 -10.59
N GLY A 125 4.58 -9.04 -11.89
CA GLY A 125 4.83 -7.72 -12.45
C GLY A 125 3.94 -6.64 -11.83
N LEU A 126 2.64 -6.92 -11.68
CA LEU A 126 1.69 -6.01 -11.04
C LEU A 126 2.07 -5.71 -9.58
N PHE A 127 2.36 -6.74 -8.78
CA PHE A 127 2.79 -6.55 -7.38
C PHE A 127 4.13 -5.80 -7.26
N CYS A 128 5.07 -6.03 -8.18
CA CYS A 128 6.32 -5.28 -8.24
C CYS A 128 6.09 -3.80 -8.52
N VAL A 129 5.31 -3.48 -9.56
CA VAL A 129 4.96 -2.10 -9.91
C VAL A 129 4.23 -1.42 -8.75
N GLU A 130 3.29 -2.10 -8.12
CA GLU A 130 2.54 -1.58 -6.98
C GLU A 130 3.45 -1.30 -5.77
N SER A 131 4.43 -2.18 -5.52
CA SER A 131 5.40 -2.01 -4.44
C SER A 131 6.29 -0.78 -4.68
N LEU A 132 6.81 -0.62 -5.90
CA LEU A 132 7.64 0.53 -6.28
C LEU A 132 6.85 1.84 -6.23
N LEU A 133 5.62 1.83 -6.75
CA LEU A 133 4.72 2.97 -6.70
C LEU A 133 4.44 3.37 -5.24
N SER A 134 4.12 2.40 -4.38
CA SER A 134 3.87 2.64 -2.96
C SER A 134 5.09 3.21 -2.22
N ILE A 135 6.30 2.70 -2.50
CA ILE A 135 7.53 3.29 -1.95
C ILE A 135 7.70 4.76 -2.41
N TRP A 136 7.39 5.06 -3.66
CA TRP A 136 7.43 6.44 -4.14
C TRP A 136 6.38 7.34 -3.46
N VAL A 137 5.16 6.83 -3.23
CA VAL A 137 4.08 7.59 -2.54
C VAL A 137 4.48 7.92 -1.11
N ILE A 138 4.97 6.95 -0.33
CA ILE A 138 5.30 7.19 1.08
C ILE A 138 6.40 8.25 1.21
N GLN A 139 7.40 8.23 0.32
CA GLN A 139 8.42 9.27 0.27
C GLN A 139 7.83 10.65 -0.05
N ARG A 140 6.89 10.72 -1.00
CA ARG A 140 6.22 11.98 -1.39
C ARG A 140 5.39 12.54 -0.24
N VAL A 141 4.62 11.71 0.46
CA VAL A 141 3.81 12.10 1.62
C VAL A 141 4.69 12.50 2.80
N TYR A 142 5.78 11.77 3.05
CA TYR A 142 6.74 12.08 4.10
C TYR A 142 7.40 13.46 3.90
N ARG A 143 7.86 13.76 2.67
CA ARG A 143 8.41 15.08 2.35
C ARG A 143 7.39 16.21 2.55
N TYR A 144 6.13 15.98 2.17
CA TYR A 144 5.05 16.94 2.39
C TYR A 144 4.82 17.21 3.88
N PHE A 145 4.66 16.13 4.67
CA PHE A 145 4.43 16.24 6.11
C PHE A 145 5.57 16.97 6.83
N ARG A 146 6.83 16.62 6.51
CA ARG A 146 8.02 17.28 7.07
C ARG A 146 8.14 18.75 6.63
N GLY A 147 7.76 19.07 5.39
CA GLY A 147 7.72 20.44 4.88
C GLY A 147 6.70 21.31 5.61
N SER A 148 5.47 20.80 5.77
CA SER A 148 4.40 21.52 6.49
C SER A 148 4.74 21.77 7.96
N GLY A 149 5.39 20.80 8.63
CA GLY A 149 5.85 20.95 10.01
C GLY A 149 6.83 22.11 10.20
N LYS A 150 7.79 22.29 9.28
CA LYS A 150 8.74 23.40 9.31
C LYS A 150 8.05 24.76 9.16
N THR A 151 7.05 24.86 8.29
CA THR A 151 6.28 26.10 8.10
C THR A 151 5.45 26.46 9.33
N ALA A 152 4.84 25.46 9.97
CA ALA A 152 4.09 25.65 11.22
C ALA A 152 4.99 26.09 12.37
N GLU A 153 6.18 25.49 12.48
CA GLU A 153 7.19 25.89 13.46
C GLU A 153 7.72 27.31 13.23
N ALA A 154 8.03 27.66 11.98
CA ALA A 154 8.46 29.02 11.62
C ALA A 154 7.39 30.07 11.97
N LYS A 155 6.10 29.79 11.70
CA LYS A 155 4.99 30.68 12.11
C LYS A 155 4.87 30.80 13.63
N ARG A 156 5.00 29.70 14.38
CA ARG A 156 4.95 29.70 15.85
C ARG A 156 6.10 30.51 16.45
N ASN A 157 7.30 30.38 15.88
CA ASN A 157 8.47 31.14 16.32
C ASN A 157 8.34 32.62 15.99
N ALA A 158 7.80 32.98 14.82
CA ALA A 158 7.51 34.37 14.45
C ALA A 158 6.43 34.99 15.36
N ALA A 159 5.38 34.25 15.71
CA ALA A 159 4.34 34.70 16.64
C ALA A 159 4.89 34.91 18.06
N ARG A 160 5.77 34.00 18.54
CA ARG A 160 6.47 34.16 19.82
C ARG A 160 7.43 35.34 19.82
N GLY A 161 8.19 35.54 18.74
CA GLY A 161 9.09 36.68 18.58
C GLY A 161 8.36 38.02 18.52
N GLY A 162 7.21 38.07 17.84
CA GLY A 162 6.35 39.26 17.81
C GLY A 162 5.66 39.55 19.15
N ALA A 163 5.25 38.52 19.89
CA ALA A 163 4.65 38.69 21.22
C ALA A 163 5.64 39.19 22.29
N MET A 164 6.93 38.87 22.17
CA MET A 164 7.97 39.43 23.05
C MET A 164 8.35 40.87 22.70
N ALA A 165 7.99 41.36 21.50
CA ALA A 165 8.31 42.70 21.02
C ALA A 165 7.21 43.74 21.28
N ALA A 166 6.09 43.37 21.89
CA ALA A 166 5.09 44.30 22.41
C ALA A 166 5.35 44.53 23.91
N PRO A 167 6.01 45.63 24.31
CA PRO A 167 6.12 45.97 25.72
C PRO A 167 4.71 46.29 26.22
N GLU A 168 4.33 45.76 27.39
CA GLU A 168 3.25 46.33 28.18
C GLU A 168 3.56 47.82 28.37
N ILE A 169 2.84 48.69 27.66
CA ILE A 169 2.77 50.10 28.01
C ILE A 169 1.91 50.13 29.27
N SER A 170 2.59 50.03 30.42
CA SER A 170 2.04 50.34 31.73
C SER A 170 1.57 51.79 31.74
N LEU A 171 0.25 51.99 31.74
CA LEU A 171 -0.40 53.25 32.11
C LEU A 171 -0.38 53.42 33.63
#